data_AF-A0A8I0TBL1-F1
#
_entry.id   AF-A0A8I0TBL1-F1
#
_cell.length_a   1.000
_cell.length_b   1.000
_cell.length_c   1.000
_cell.angle_alpha   90.00
_cell.angle_beta   90.00
_cell.angle_gamma   90.00
#
_symmetry.space_group_name_H-M   'P 1'
#
loop_
_entity.id
_entity.type
_entity.pdbx_description
1 polymer ?
#
loop_
_entity_poly.entity_id
_entity_poly.type
_entity_poly.pdbx_seq_one_letter_code
_entity_poly.pdbx_strand_id
1 'polypeptide(L)'
;MLNYNAPADGVKSSIDGAGTDQMNTFFWLKKAIIEARKEQYFMPLASTVNMPKHYGKTIKVHEYVPLLDARNVNDQGIDASGVTIANGNLYGSSKDVGSITSKLPVLSENGGRVNRVGFTRLSREGSIHKFGFFYEFTQESLDFDSDDGLKDHLARELINGAVQLTEAVLQMDLLSSAGVIQFAGAATSNATVTGEEVGGVPASIVDYADLMRLDQTLTDNRTPKHTKVITGSRLIDTKTLPAARIMYVGSELVPLLKGMKDLFGNQAFIPIQQYGDAGTILNGEIGTIDAFRIIQVPEMLHWAGVGAVVGTNPGFRSTTVNGDERYDVFPMYVSGDDSWSTIGFQTDGKSVKMSILTKMPGNETADRNDPYGETGFSSIKWYYGFLNKRPERQGLIKTVAPV
;
A
#
# COMPACT_ATOMS: atom_id res chain seq x y z
N MET A 1 -47.26 48.36 -4.18
CA MET A 1 -46.72 47.16 -4.87
C MET A 1 -46.25 46.22 -3.76
N LEU A 2 -46.71 44.97 -3.73
CA LEU A 2 -46.26 43.99 -2.74
C LEU A 2 -44.84 43.56 -3.14
N ASN A 3 -43.83 44.03 -2.42
CA ASN A 3 -42.45 43.66 -2.67
C ASN A 3 -42.04 42.54 -1.71
N TYR A 4 -41.59 41.42 -2.27
CA TYR A 4 -40.90 40.37 -1.55
C TYR A 4 -39.47 40.83 -1.31
N ASN A 5 -39.21 41.35 -0.12
CA ASN A 5 -37.85 41.66 0.33
C ASN A 5 -37.31 40.39 0.98
N ALA A 6 -36.17 39.89 0.51
CA ALA A 6 -35.59 38.65 1.00
C ALA A 6 -35.17 38.80 2.47
N PRO A 7 -35.76 38.03 3.41
CA PRO A 7 -35.46 38.18 4.84
C PRO A 7 -34.07 37.69 5.25
N ALA A 8 -33.32 37.02 4.36
CA ALA A 8 -31.93 36.62 4.60
C ALA A 8 -30.97 37.82 4.78
N ASP A 9 -31.28 38.97 4.17
CA ASP A 9 -30.49 40.22 4.28
C ASP A 9 -31.06 41.18 5.34
N GLY A 10 -31.91 40.68 6.24
CA GLY A 10 -32.49 41.46 7.35
C GLY A 10 -33.61 42.44 6.95
N VAL A 11 -34.04 42.44 5.68
CA VAL A 11 -35.16 43.27 5.21
C VAL A 11 -36.45 42.46 5.20
N LYS A 12 -37.38 42.82 6.11
CA LYS A 12 -38.67 42.13 6.27
C LYS A 12 -39.55 42.26 5.03
N SER A 13 -40.37 41.23 4.79
CA SER A 13 -41.39 41.26 3.75
C SER A 13 -42.40 42.36 4.05
N SER A 14 -42.91 43.03 3.00
CA SER A 14 -43.88 44.13 3.13
C SER A 14 -45.25 43.72 3.70
N ILE A 15 -45.46 42.43 3.98
CA ILE A 15 -46.68 41.83 4.54
C ILE A 15 -46.51 41.45 6.02
N ASP A 16 -45.27 41.32 6.51
CA ASP A 16 -45.00 40.85 7.87
C ASP A 16 -45.25 41.98 8.89
N GLY A 17 -46.04 41.68 9.94
CA GLY A 17 -46.36 42.60 11.03
C GLY A 17 -45.25 42.74 12.08
N ALA A 18 -45.40 43.69 13.00
CA ALA A 18 -44.46 43.86 14.10
C ALA A 18 -44.44 42.62 15.01
N GLY A 19 -43.27 41.95 15.10
CA GLY A 19 -43.09 40.73 15.88
C GLY A 19 -43.35 39.43 15.12
N THR A 20 -43.66 39.48 13.82
CA THR A 20 -43.76 38.32 12.94
C THR A 20 -42.70 38.39 11.87
N ASP A 21 -42.05 37.26 11.58
CA ASP A 21 -41.08 37.11 10.50
C ASP A 21 -41.42 35.85 9.69
N GLN A 22 -40.97 35.79 8.44
CA GLN A 22 -41.11 34.59 7.61
C GLN A 22 -40.52 33.38 8.35
N MET A 23 -41.36 32.39 8.66
CA MET A 23 -40.97 31.22 9.46
C MET A 23 -39.91 30.34 8.79
N ASN A 24 -39.92 30.29 7.45
CA ASN A 24 -38.96 29.54 6.64
C ASN A 24 -38.13 30.52 5.82
N THR A 25 -37.00 30.98 6.37
CA THR A 25 -36.07 31.91 5.70
C THR A 25 -35.05 31.19 4.82
N PHE A 26 -34.89 29.88 5.00
CA PHE A 26 -34.03 29.03 4.20
C PHE A 26 -34.73 27.69 3.91
N PHE A 27 -34.46 27.13 2.74
CA PHE A 27 -34.87 25.78 2.39
C PHE A 27 -33.68 24.85 2.61
N TRP A 28 -33.77 23.98 3.61
CA TRP A 28 -32.76 22.93 3.80
C TRP A 28 -32.97 21.84 2.76
N LEU A 29 -31.92 21.53 1.99
CA LEU A 29 -31.93 20.40 1.08
C LEU A 29 -31.93 19.12 1.93
N LYS A 30 -33.02 18.35 1.87
CA LYS A 30 -33.19 17.12 2.67
C LYS A 30 -32.12 16.04 2.50
N LYS A 31 -31.31 16.16 1.46
CA LYS A 31 -30.28 15.18 1.12
C LYS A 31 -28.92 15.77 1.46
N ALA A 32 -28.29 15.21 2.48
CA ALA A 32 -26.89 15.51 2.78
C ALA A 32 -26.01 15.21 1.56
N ILE A 33 -25.02 16.07 1.32
CA ILE A 33 -23.95 15.79 0.37
C ILE A 33 -23.04 14.76 1.03
N ILE A 34 -22.96 13.56 0.45
CA ILE A 34 -22.18 12.45 0.98
C ILE A 34 -20.89 12.35 0.18
N GLU A 35 -19.76 12.25 0.86
CA GLU A 35 -18.47 12.01 0.22
C GLU A 35 -18.44 10.63 -0.45
N ALA A 36 -17.78 10.53 -1.60
CA ALA A 36 -17.61 9.25 -2.28
C ALA A 36 -16.79 8.30 -1.39
N ARG A 37 -17.18 7.02 -1.36
CA ARG A 37 -16.41 6.01 -0.63
C ARG A 37 -15.03 5.88 -1.29
N LYS A 38 -13.98 6.02 -0.48
CA LYS A 38 -12.61 5.74 -0.93
C LYS A 38 -12.46 4.27 -1.34
N GLU A 39 -11.89 4.05 -2.52
CA GLU A 39 -11.66 2.71 -3.08
C GLU A 39 -10.48 2.01 -2.38
N GLN A 40 -10.50 0.68 -2.37
CA GLN A 40 -9.39 -0.15 -1.88
C GLN A 40 -8.51 -0.59 -3.05
N TYR A 41 -7.20 -0.43 -2.92
CA TYR A 41 -6.22 -0.73 -3.99
C TYR A 41 -5.27 -1.88 -3.65
N PHE A 42 -4.93 -2.09 -2.36
CA PHE A 42 -4.01 -3.12 -1.89
C PHE A 42 -4.72 -4.39 -1.43
N MET A 43 -5.85 -4.26 -0.71
CA MET A 43 -6.60 -5.39 -0.16
C MET A 43 -7.05 -6.46 -1.17
N PRO A 44 -7.54 -6.13 -2.38
CA PRO A 44 -8.01 -7.14 -3.33
C PRO A 44 -6.94 -8.13 -3.79
N LEU A 45 -5.66 -7.77 -3.66
CA LEU A 45 -4.51 -8.60 -4.06
C LEU A 45 -3.84 -9.29 -2.86
N ALA A 46 -4.35 -9.06 -1.65
CA ALA A 46 -3.86 -9.69 -0.43
C ALA A 46 -4.28 -11.16 -0.36
N SER A 47 -3.31 -12.08 -0.23
CA SER A 47 -3.64 -13.42 0.26
C SER A 47 -3.96 -13.34 1.76
N THR A 48 -5.03 -14.00 2.22
CA THR A 48 -5.42 -13.98 3.64
C THR A 48 -5.08 -15.30 4.31
N VAL A 49 -4.46 -15.24 5.50
CA VAL A 49 -4.24 -16.40 6.36
C VAL A 49 -5.03 -16.21 7.65
N ASN A 50 -5.84 -17.21 8.01
CA ASN A 50 -6.67 -17.17 9.21
C ASN A 50 -5.94 -17.75 10.42
N MET A 51 -5.90 -16.98 11.50
CA MET A 51 -5.38 -17.45 12.78
C MET A 51 -6.40 -18.34 13.51
N PRO A 52 -6.04 -19.60 13.86
CA PRO A 52 -6.90 -20.47 14.65
C PRO A 52 -6.97 -20.04 16.12
N LYS A 53 -8.07 -20.38 16.81
CA LYS A 53 -8.19 -20.16 18.26
C LYS A 53 -7.14 -20.97 19.02
N HIS A 54 -6.67 -20.42 20.14
CA HIS A 54 -5.72 -21.05 21.08
C HIS A 54 -4.25 -21.16 20.61
N TYR A 55 -3.85 -20.50 19.52
CA TYR A 55 -2.47 -20.51 19.02
C TYR A 55 -1.70 -19.19 19.27
N GLY A 56 -2.15 -18.39 20.25
CA GLY A 56 -1.54 -17.09 20.55
C GLY A 56 -1.81 -16.03 19.48
N LYS A 57 -0.92 -15.02 19.38
CA LYS A 57 -1.05 -13.86 18.46
C LYS A 57 0.02 -13.81 17.37
N THR A 58 0.93 -14.77 17.33
CA THR A 58 2.06 -14.77 16.40
C THR A 58 1.97 -15.98 15.48
N ILE A 59 1.99 -15.76 14.17
CA ILE A 59 2.13 -16.82 13.17
C ILE A 59 3.59 -16.93 12.79
N LYS A 60 4.10 -18.15 12.66
CA LYS A 60 5.44 -18.43 12.16
C LYS A 60 5.36 -19.36 10.97
N VAL A 61 6.10 -19.03 9.91
CA VAL A 61 6.22 -19.84 8.70
C VAL A 61 7.70 -20.08 8.42
N HIS A 62 8.05 -21.32 8.09
CA HIS A 62 9.39 -21.66 7.66
C HIS A 62 9.53 -21.49 6.15
N GLU A 63 10.54 -20.72 5.74
CA GLU A 63 11.00 -20.66 4.36
C GLU A 63 12.21 -21.60 4.23
N TYR A 64 12.08 -22.63 3.40
CA TYR A 64 13.20 -23.51 3.07
C TYR A 64 14.08 -22.84 2.03
N VAL A 65 15.35 -22.63 2.39
CA VAL A 65 16.32 -22.00 1.49
C VAL A 65 16.91 -23.07 0.57
N PRO A 66 16.94 -22.85 -0.76
CA PRO A 66 17.57 -23.78 -1.68
C PRO A 66 19.06 -23.97 -1.38
N LEU A 67 19.58 -25.17 -1.65
CA LEU A 67 20.95 -25.56 -1.29
C LEU A 67 22.04 -24.59 -1.79
N LEU A 68 21.83 -24.05 -3.00
CA LEU A 68 22.81 -23.24 -3.72
C LEU A 68 22.61 -21.74 -3.50
N ASP A 69 21.59 -21.35 -2.75
CA ASP A 69 21.32 -19.96 -2.43
C ASP A 69 22.36 -19.44 -1.43
N ALA A 70 22.83 -18.20 -1.61
CA ALA A 70 23.76 -17.54 -0.68
C ALA A 70 23.24 -17.49 0.77
N ARG A 71 21.91 -17.50 0.98
CA ARG A 71 21.28 -17.56 2.31
C ARG A 71 21.45 -18.92 3.01
N ASN A 72 21.90 -19.96 2.29
CA ASN A 72 22.19 -21.27 2.85
C ASN A 72 23.57 -21.30 3.52
N VAL A 73 23.68 -20.61 4.65
CA VAL A 73 24.89 -20.57 5.49
C VAL A 73 24.78 -21.65 6.56
N ASN A 74 25.56 -22.72 6.42
CA ASN A 74 25.62 -23.80 7.39
C ASN A 74 27.07 -24.21 7.68
N ASP A 75 27.26 -24.84 8.84
CA ASP A 75 28.53 -25.29 9.38
C ASP A 75 28.87 -26.75 8.99
N GLN A 76 28.03 -27.39 8.16
CA GLN A 76 28.17 -28.82 7.85
C GLN A 76 29.12 -29.09 6.68
N GLY A 77 29.49 -28.06 5.92
CA GLY A 77 30.49 -28.10 4.83
C GLY A 77 31.92 -27.82 5.27
N ILE A 78 32.28 -28.13 6.52
CA ILE A 78 33.64 -28.03 7.05
C ILE A 78 34.49 -29.19 6.52
N ASP A 79 35.66 -28.88 5.94
CA ASP A 79 36.68 -29.87 5.62
C ASP A 79 37.37 -30.39 6.89
N ALA A 80 38.16 -31.46 6.81
CA ALA A 80 38.88 -32.02 7.97
C ALA A 80 39.89 -31.04 8.61
N SER A 81 40.08 -29.84 8.04
CA SER A 81 41.00 -28.78 8.48
C SER A 81 40.27 -27.60 9.13
N GLY A 82 38.94 -27.64 9.30
CA GLY A 82 38.19 -26.63 10.04
C GLY A 82 37.92 -25.34 9.26
N VAL A 83 38.08 -25.30 7.93
CA VAL A 83 37.82 -24.09 7.15
C VAL A 83 36.33 -23.97 6.84
N THR A 84 35.69 -22.93 7.37
CA THR A 84 34.31 -22.57 7.07
C THR A 84 34.20 -21.96 5.66
N ILE A 85 33.28 -22.45 4.84
CA ILE A 85 33.03 -21.85 3.51
C ILE A 85 32.29 -20.52 3.70
N ALA A 86 32.96 -19.40 3.42
CA ALA A 86 32.43 -18.05 3.65
C ALA A 86 31.24 -17.65 2.74
N ASN A 87 30.97 -18.37 1.65
CA ASN A 87 29.98 -18.00 0.62
C ASN A 87 28.89 -19.08 0.40
N GLY A 88 28.40 -19.70 1.48
CA GLY A 88 27.42 -20.79 1.41
C GLY A 88 28.03 -22.13 0.99
N ASN A 89 27.20 -23.17 0.94
CA ASN A 89 27.67 -24.55 0.94
C ASN A 89 28.44 -25.02 -0.33
N LEU A 90 28.26 -24.35 -1.49
CA LEU A 90 28.97 -24.64 -2.75
C LEU A 90 29.40 -23.33 -3.44
N TYR A 91 28.56 -22.76 -4.30
CA TYR A 91 28.87 -21.52 -5.05
C TYR A 91 27.93 -20.33 -4.76
N GLY A 92 27.04 -20.44 -3.77
CA GLY A 92 26.34 -19.31 -3.14
C GLY A 92 25.74 -18.27 -4.10
N SER A 93 24.77 -18.67 -4.92
CA SER A 93 24.10 -17.84 -5.93
C SER A 93 25.02 -17.16 -6.97
N SER A 94 26.32 -17.45 -6.99
CA SER A 94 27.24 -16.88 -7.98
C SER A 94 26.87 -17.31 -9.39
N LYS A 95 26.87 -16.35 -10.32
CA LYS A 95 26.71 -16.57 -11.77
C LYS A 95 28.05 -16.64 -12.51
N ASP A 96 29.17 -16.44 -11.80
CA ASP A 96 30.50 -16.43 -12.41
C ASP A 96 30.99 -17.85 -12.74
N VAL A 97 31.35 -18.07 -14.01
CA VAL A 97 31.80 -19.35 -14.55
C VAL A 97 33.08 -19.85 -13.85
N GLY A 98 33.99 -18.94 -13.49
CA GLY A 98 35.21 -19.30 -12.77
C GLY A 98 34.91 -19.86 -11.37
N SER A 99 34.07 -19.14 -10.62
CA SER A 99 33.64 -19.54 -9.28
C SER A 99 32.87 -20.86 -9.25
N ILE A 100 32.07 -21.16 -10.28
CA ILE A 100 31.33 -22.43 -10.39
C ILE A 100 32.29 -23.56 -10.71
N THR A 101 33.15 -23.40 -11.73
CA THR A 101 34.08 -24.44 -12.18
C THR A 101 35.03 -24.86 -11.06
N SER A 102 35.51 -23.90 -10.27
CA SER A 102 36.40 -24.15 -9.12
C SER A 102 35.72 -24.88 -7.96
N LYS A 103 34.39 -24.91 -7.90
CA LYS A 103 33.62 -25.42 -6.75
C LYS A 103 32.67 -26.56 -7.13
N LEU A 104 32.91 -27.21 -8.27
CA LEU A 104 32.16 -28.40 -8.66
C LEU A 104 32.53 -29.57 -7.73
N PRO A 105 31.54 -30.29 -7.18
CA PRO A 105 31.79 -31.44 -6.31
C PRO A 105 32.26 -32.63 -7.15
N VAL A 106 33.58 -32.78 -7.27
CA VAL A 106 34.20 -33.93 -7.93
C VAL A 106 34.23 -35.13 -6.99
N LEU A 107 34.07 -36.33 -7.55
CA LEU A 107 34.22 -37.60 -6.84
C LEU A 107 35.50 -38.26 -7.36
N SER A 108 36.38 -38.71 -6.45
CA SER A 108 37.54 -39.51 -6.78
C SER A 108 37.27 -41.01 -6.54
N GLU A 109 38.07 -41.89 -7.15
CA GLU A 109 37.90 -43.35 -7.04
C GLU A 109 38.13 -43.89 -5.61
N ASN A 110 38.81 -43.15 -4.75
CA ASN A 110 39.00 -43.53 -3.35
C ASN A 110 37.81 -43.03 -2.50
N GLY A 111 37.05 -43.98 -1.93
CA GLY A 111 35.90 -43.67 -1.08
C GLY A 111 36.27 -42.91 0.20
N GLY A 112 35.54 -41.82 0.48
CA GLY A 112 35.68 -40.98 1.68
C GLY A 112 34.45 -40.08 1.89
N ARG A 113 34.38 -39.38 3.04
CA ARG A 113 33.30 -38.41 3.36
C ARG A 113 33.53 -37.07 2.63
N VAL A 114 33.39 -37.05 1.31
CA VAL A 114 33.51 -35.85 0.45
C VAL A 114 32.14 -35.27 0.09
N ASN A 115 32.08 -33.99 -0.30
CA ASN A 115 30.88 -33.32 -0.81
C ASN A 115 29.68 -33.32 0.17
N ARG A 116 29.94 -33.11 1.47
CA ARG A 116 28.89 -32.94 2.47
C ARG A 116 28.18 -31.60 2.28
N VAL A 117 26.85 -31.64 2.32
CA VAL A 117 26.00 -30.46 2.13
C VAL A 117 25.06 -30.25 3.31
N GLY A 118 24.86 -29.00 3.71
CA GLY A 118 23.86 -28.62 4.73
C GLY A 118 22.69 -27.81 4.15
N PHE A 119 21.61 -27.73 4.92
CA PHE A 119 20.40 -26.97 4.60
C PHE A 119 20.07 -26.01 5.75
N THR A 120 19.60 -24.81 5.42
CA THR A 120 19.05 -23.86 6.39
C THR A 120 17.56 -23.62 6.18
N ARG A 121 16.87 -23.31 7.28
CA ARG A 121 15.48 -22.82 7.27
C ARG A 121 15.45 -21.42 7.87
N LEU A 122 14.76 -20.50 7.22
CA LEU A 122 14.49 -19.17 7.77
C LEU A 122 13.11 -19.18 8.43
N SER A 123 12.97 -18.54 9.59
CA SER A 123 11.66 -18.31 10.21
C SER A 123 11.17 -16.92 9.85
N ARG A 124 9.99 -16.84 9.23
CA ARG A 124 9.21 -15.60 9.07
C ARG A 124 8.16 -15.56 10.16
N GLU A 125 7.96 -14.38 10.73
CA GLU A 125 6.92 -14.18 11.74
C GLU A 125 6.05 -12.98 11.40
N GLY A 126 4.78 -13.10 11.76
CA GLY A 126 3.80 -12.03 11.66
C GLY A 126 2.96 -12.04 12.94
N SER A 127 2.52 -10.86 13.37
CA SER A 127 1.73 -10.70 14.58
C SER A 127 0.38 -10.08 14.26
N ILE A 128 -0.64 -10.44 15.07
CA ILE A 128 -1.98 -9.90 14.93
C ILE A 128 -2.31 -8.95 16.08
N HIS A 129 -2.79 -7.77 15.72
CA HIS A 129 -3.23 -6.73 16.63
C HIS A 129 -4.74 -6.52 16.51
N LYS A 130 -5.34 -6.04 17.60
CA LYS A 130 -6.75 -5.70 17.64
C LYS A 130 -6.87 -4.18 17.61
N PHE A 131 -7.60 -3.69 16.64
CA PHE A 131 -7.89 -2.28 16.46
C PHE A 131 -9.37 -2.02 16.71
N GLY A 132 -9.69 -0.79 17.07
CA GLY A 132 -11.07 -0.36 17.24
C GLY A 132 -11.15 1.08 17.71
N PHE A 133 -12.27 1.70 17.41
CA PHE A 133 -12.64 3.04 17.87
C PHE A 133 -14.16 3.07 18.07
N PHE A 134 -14.64 4.07 18.79
CA PHE A 134 -16.05 4.25 19.08
C PHE A 134 -16.41 5.74 19.06
N TYR A 135 -17.68 6.01 18.84
CA TYR A 135 -18.29 7.32 19.10
C TYR A 135 -19.53 7.16 19.96
N GLU A 136 -19.84 8.22 20.68
CA GLU A 136 -21.01 8.31 21.56
C GLU A 136 -21.99 9.33 20.98
N PHE A 137 -23.27 9.14 21.23
CA PHE A 137 -24.33 10.03 20.79
C PHE A 137 -25.44 10.07 21.84
N THR A 138 -26.09 11.22 21.99
CA THR A 138 -27.19 11.40 22.96
C THR A 138 -28.54 11.17 22.30
N GLN A 139 -29.55 10.86 23.12
CA GLN A 139 -30.93 10.77 22.65
C GLN A 139 -31.42 12.10 22.06
N GLU A 140 -31.14 13.22 22.72
CA GLU A 140 -31.55 14.54 22.23
C GLU A 140 -30.94 14.90 20.87
N SER A 141 -29.70 14.47 20.61
CA SER A 141 -29.07 14.68 19.30
C SER A 141 -29.74 13.89 18.18
N LEU A 142 -30.44 12.81 18.49
CA LEU A 142 -31.12 11.98 17.50
C LEU A 142 -32.58 12.43 17.30
N ASP A 143 -33.21 12.98 18.33
CA ASP A 143 -34.61 13.40 18.33
C ASP A 143 -34.81 14.86 17.86
N PHE A 144 -33.84 15.75 18.10
CA PHE A 144 -33.97 17.19 17.82
C PHE A 144 -33.07 17.72 16.70
N ASP A 145 -32.22 16.88 16.09
CA ASP A 145 -31.44 17.31 14.94
C ASP A 145 -32.32 17.44 13.68
N SER A 146 -31.93 18.36 12.82
CA SER A 146 -32.53 18.66 11.54
C SER A 146 -32.29 17.59 10.46
N ASP A 147 -31.33 16.67 10.66
CA ASP A 147 -31.02 15.57 9.74
C ASP A 147 -31.67 14.25 10.18
N ASP A 148 -32.79 13.89 9.54
CA ASP A 148 -33.50 12.62 9.73
C ASP A 148 -32.62 11.37 9.45
N GLY A 149 -31.52 11.53 8.71
CA GLY A 149 -30.59 10.46 8.32
C GLY A 149 -29.32 10.37 9.18
N LEU A 150 -29.16 11.21 10.20
CA LEU A 150 -27.93 11.38 10.97
C LEU A 150 -27.29 10.04 11.38
N LYS A 151 -28.11 9.12 11.91
CA LYS A 151 -27.65 7.80 12.36
C LYS A 151 -27.06 6.95 11.22
N ASP A 152 -27.70 6.95 10.05
CA ASP A 152 -27.23 6.17 8.90
C ASP A 152 -25.93 6.76 8.33
N HIS A 153 -25.79 8.09 8.39
CA HIS A 153 -24.56 8.79 8.03
C HIS A 153 -23.42 8.45 8.99
N LEU A 154 -23.63 8.58 10.31
CA LEU A 154 -22.60 8.25 11.31
C LEU A 154 -22.21 6.76 11.27
N ALA A 155 -23.16 5.85 11.07
CA ALA A 155 -22.88 4.44 10.91
C ALA A 155 -22.05 4.14 9.65
N ARG A 156 -22.31 4.85 8.55
CA ARG A 156 -21.53 4.72 7.30
C ARG A 156 -20.10 5.24 7.47
N GLU A 157 -19.94 6.40 8.10
CA GLU A 157 -18.61 6.97 8.34
C GLU A 157 -17.76 6.11 9.27
N LEU A 158 -18.37 5.48 10.28
CA LEU A 158 -17.69 4.48 11.12
C LEU A 158 -17.09 3.34 10.29
N ILE A 159 -17.84 2.79 9.33
CA ILE A 159 -17.39 1.69 8.48
C ILE A 159 -16.32 2.18 7.49
N ASN A 160 -16.54 3.36 6.88
CA ASN A 160 -15.59 3.98 5.96
C ASN A 160 -14.24 4.24 6.66
N GLY A 161 -14.26 4.82 7.86
CA GLY A 161 -13.06 5.09 8.65
C GLY A 161 -12.29 3.82 9.00
N ALA A 162 -12.98 2.74 9.38
CA ALA A 162 -12.32 1.47 9.66
C ALA A 162 -11.66 0.86 8.41
N VAL A 163 -12.32 0.95 7.25
CA VAL A 163 -11.74 0.50 5.98
C VAL A 163 -10.51 1.32 5.61
N GLN A 164 -10.58 2.64 5.70
CA GLN A 164 -9.46 3.53 5.37
C GLN A 164 -8.26 3.27 6.30
N LEU A 165 -8.49 3.12 7.60
CA LEU A 165 -7.42 2.79 8.55
C LEU A 165 -6.78 1.44 8.24
N THR A 166 -7.57 0.41 7.89
CA THR A 166 -6.99 -0.89 7.50
C THR A 166 -6.12 -0.82 6.26
N GLU A 167 -6.53 -0.02 5.27
CA GLU A 167 -5.76 0.18 4.03
C GLU A 167 -4.46 0.96 4.30
N ALA A 168 -4.52 2.02 5.11
CA ALA A 168 -3.36 2.83 5.46
C ALA A 168 -2.32 2.03 6.27
N VAL A 169 -2.76 1.22 7.24
CA VAL A 169 -1.85 0.34 8.00
C VAL A 169 -1.22 -0.70 7.07
N LEU A 170 -2.01 -1.30 6.16
CA LEU A 170 -1.47 -2.23 5.18
C LEU A 170 -0.43 -1.57 4.27
N GLN A 171 -0.70 -0.36 3.79
CA GLN A 171 0.25 0.37 2.97
C GLN A 171 1.55 0.66 3.73
N MET A 172 1.46 1.09 5.00
CA MET A 172 2.64 1.33 5.84
C MET A 172 3.48 0.06 6.02
N ASP A 173 2.83 -1.07 6.31
CA ASP A 173 3.51 -2.35 6.45
C ASP A 173 4.22 -2.74 5.14
N LEU A 174 3.55 -2.64 3.99
CA LEU A 174 4.12 -2.94 2.67
C LEU A 174 5.33 -2.06 2.32
N LEU A 175 5.24 -0.75 2.59
CA LEU A 175 6.33 0.19 2.32
C LEU A 175 7.54 -0.05 3.23
N SER A 176 7.32 -0.54 4.46
CA SER A 176 8.40 -0.89 5.39
C SER A 176 9.01 -2.26 5.12
N SER A 177 8.26 -3.17 4.49
CA SER A 177 8.62 -4.58 4.36
C SER A 177 9.31 -4.95 3.04
N ALA A 178 9.43 -4.00 2.10
CA ALA A 178 10.06 -4.21 0.82
C ALA A 178 11.54 -4.59 0.96
N GLY A 179 11.94 -5.74 0.39
CA GLY A 179 13.31 -6.24 0.46
C GLY A 179 14.23 -5.71 -0.63
N VAL A 180 13.69 -5.26 -1.77
CA VAL A 180 14.45 -4.64 -2.86
C VAL A 180 14.16 -3.15 -2.87
N ILE A 181 15.09 -2.36 -2.35
CA ILE A 181 14.99 -0.89 -2.33
C ILE A 181 15.94 -0.32 -3.38
N GLN A 182 15.39 0.50 -4.26
CA GLN A 182 16.13 1.24 -5.27
C GLN A 182 15.86 2.73 -5.10
N PHE A 183 16.90 3.53 -5.17
CA PHE A 183 16.79 4.99 -5.22
C PHE A 183 16.96 5.43 -6.67
N ALA A 184 16.16 6.42 -7.08
CA ALA A 184 16.30 7.05 -8.38
C ALA A 184 17.53 7.99 -8.40
N GLY A 185 18.09 8.20 -9.60
CA GLY A 185 19.28 9.01 -9.78
C GLY A 185 20.49 8.49 -8.99
N ALA A 186 21.23 9.38 -8.34
CA ALA A 186 22.44 9.05 -7.60
C ALA A 186 22.26 8.88 -6.07
N ALA A 187 21.01 8.93 -5.58
CA ALA A 187 20.74 8.77 -4.16
C ALA A 187 21.08 7.36 -3.66
N THR A 188 21.56 7.26 -2.42
CA THR A 188 21.90 5.97 -1.77
C THR A 188 21.13 5.74 -0.48
N SER A 189 20.45 6.78 0.02
CA SER A 189 19.60 6.77 1.21
C SER A 189 18.46 7.77 1.07
N ASN A 190 17.43 7.66 1.92
CA ASN A 190 16.32 8.63 1.90
C ASN A 190 16.82 10.06 2.11
N ALA A 191 17.82 10.28 2.97
CA ALA A 191 18.37 11.60 3.27
C ALA A 191 19.14 12.25 2.11
N THR A 192 19.54 11.45 1.12
CA THR A 192 20.25 11.92 -0.09
C THR A 192 19.32 12.11 -1.28
N VAL A 193 18.02 11.83 -1.14
CA VAL A 193 17.03 12.07 -2.21
C VAL A 193 16.89 13.57 -2.40
N THR A 194 17.13 14.04 -3.61
CA THR A 194 17.11 15.47 -3.96
C THR A 194 16.46 15.71 -5.32
N GLY A 195 15.77 16.84 -5.45
CA GLY A 195 15.30 17.35 -6.74
C GLY A 195 16.35 18.13 -7.53
N GLU A 196 17.52 18.38 -6.95
CA GLU A 196 18.55 19.24 -7.52
C GLU A 196 19.66 18.46 -8.21
N GLU A 197 20.19 19.02 -9.29
CA GLU A 197 21.44 18.56 -9.89
C GLU A 197 22.61 19.32 -9.25
N VAL A 198 23.44 18.62 -8.48
CA VAL A 198 24.58 19.22 -7.77
C VAL A 198 25.88 18.66 -8.35
N GLY A 199 26.65 19.49 -9.05
CA GLY A 199 27.98 19.10 -9.55
C GLY A 199 27.99 17.98 -10.58
N GLY A 200 26.96 17.88 -11.44
CA GLY A 200 26.80 16.81 -12.43
C GLY A 200 26.24 15.50 -11.88
N VAL A 201 25.84 15.48 -10.61
CA VAL A 201 25.09 14.39 -9.99
C VAL A 201 23.60 14.57 -10.31
N PRO A 202 22.95 13.62 -11.00
CA PRO A 202 21.56 13.79 -11.43
C PRO A 202 20.60 13.83 -10.24
N ALA A 203 19.54 14.62 -10.39
CA ALA A 203 18.41 14.63 -9.46
C ALA A 203 17.81 13.22 -9.30
N SER A 204 17.18 12.95 -8.16
CA SER A 204 16.56 11.67 -7.82
C SER A 204 15.20 11.48 -8.48
N ILE A 205 15.16 11.65 -9.80
CA ILE A 205 13.98 11.53 -10.66
C ILE A 205 14.03 10.13 -11.29
N VAL A 206 12.95 9.36 -11.14
CA VAL A 206 12.90 8.01 -11.75
C VAL A 206 12.95 8.10 -13.28
N ASP A 207 13.82 7.30 -13.89
CA ASP A 207 13.95 7.18 -15.33
C ASP A 207 13.55 5.77 -15.83
N TYR A 208 13.57 5.57 -17.16
CA TYR A 208 13.23 4.27 -17.74
C TYR A 208 14.26 3.18 -17.39
N ALA A 209 15.54 3.55 -17.25
CA ALA A 209 16.61 2.63 -16.88
C ALA A 209 16.44 2.09 -15.44
N ASP A 210 15.92 2.92 -14.54
CA ASP A 210 15.57 2.56 -13.17
C ASP A 210 14.50 1.47 -13.14
N LEU A 211 13.46 1.62 -13.95
CA LEU A 211 12.41 0.61 -14.08
C LEU A 211 12.95 -0.71 -14.65
N MET A 212 13.80 -0.65 -15.68
CA MET A 212 14.44 -1.85 -16.24
C MET A 212 15.33 -2.57 -15.22
N ARG A 213 16.11 -1.81 -14.43
CA ARG A 213 16.96 -2.34 -13.36
C ARG A 213 16.13 -3.00 -12.27
N LEU A 214 14.97 -2.44 -11.93
CA LEU A 214 14.03 -3.06 -11.00
C LEU A 214 13.47 -4.37 -11.58
N ASP A 215 13.04 -4.39 -12.85
CA ASP A 215 12.53 -5.61 -13.50
C ASP A 215 13.58 -6.71 -13.50
N GLN A 216 14.84 -6.37 -13.80
CA GLN A 216 15.96 -7.30 -13.80
C GLN A 216 16.20 -7.89 -12.41
N THR A 217 16.25 -7.03 -11.38
CA THR A 217 16.46 -7.47 -9.98
C THR A 217 15.32 -8.37 -9.50
N LEU A 218 14.07 -8.00 -9.79
CA LEU A 218 12.91 -8.81 -9.41
C LEU A 218 12.85 -10.13 -10.18
N THR A 219 13.29 -10.15 -11.44
CA THR A 219 13.37 -11.35 -12.27
C THR A 219 14.47 -12.29 -11.77
N ASP A 220 15.63 -11.76 -11.37
CA ASP A 220 16.69 -12.52 -10.73
C ASP A 220 16.23 -13.16 -9.40
N ASN A 221 15.38 -12.46 -8.65
CA ASN A 221 14.73 -12.98 -7.44
C ASN A 221 13.56 -13.95 -7.72
N ARG A 222 13.33 -14.32 -9.00
CA ARG A 222 12.25 -15.21 -9.44
C ARG A 222 10.87 -14.74 -8.97
N THR A 223 10.64 -13.43 -9.05
CA THR A 223 9.35 -12.81 -8.75
C THR A 223 8.38 -13.07 -9.91
N PRO A 224 7.22 -13.70 -9.66
CA PRO A 224 6.26 -13.98 -10.73
C PRO A 224 5.77 -12.68 -11.38
N LYS A 225 5.66 -12.67 -12.70
CA LYS A 225 4.93 -11.64 -13.46
C LYS A 225 3.47 -12.11 -13.52
N HIS A 226 2.51 -11.25 -13.19
CA HIS A 226 1.12 -11.66 -13.01
C HIS A 226 0.51 -12.21 -14.32
N THR A 227 -0.13 -13.38 -14.28
CA THR A 227 -0.98 -13.92 -15.36
C THR A 227 -2.17 -14.71 -14.79
N LYS A 228 -3.11 -14.00 -14.16
CA LYS A 228 -4.49 -14.50 -14.02
C LYS A 228 -5.46 -13.37 -14.31
N VAL A 229 -5.56 -13.03 -15.59
CA VAL A 229 -6.72 -12.32 -16.12
C VAL A 229 -7.57 -13.36 -16.81
N ILE A 230 -8.77 -13.59 -16.31
CA ILE A 230 -9.77 -14.44 -16.98
C ILE A 230 -10.32 -13.59 -18.13
N THR A 231 -9.77 -13.77 -19.32
CA THR A 231 -10.29 -13.15 -20.55
C THR A 231 -11.35 -14.04 -21.18
N GLY A 232 -12.59 -13.58 -21.19
CA GLY A 232 -13.60 -13.97 -22.18
C GLY A 232 -13.76 -12.82 -23.16
N SER A 233 -12.89 -12.73 -24.18
CA SER A 233 -13.04 -11.77 -25.27
C SER A 233 -13.24 -12.50 -26.59
N ARG A 234 -14.04 -11.92 -27.48
CA ARG A 234 -14.23 -12.43 -28.84
C ARG A 234 -12.94 -12.07 -29.58
N LEU A 235 -12.10 -13.07 -29.88
CA LEU A 235 -10.76 -13.00 -30.47
C LEU A 235 -10.68 -12.26 -31.84
N ILE A 236 -11.09 -11.00 -31.94
CA ILE A 236 -11.09 -10.22 -33.19
C ILE A 236 -10.02 -9.12 -33.23
N ASP A 237 -9.44 -8.72 -32.08
CA ASP A 237 -8.28 -7.81 -32.04
C ASP A 237 -7.47 -8.00 -30.74
N THR A 238 -6.50 -8.92 -30.74
CA THR A 238 -5.63 -9.17 -29.58
C THR A 238 -4.28 -8.49 -29.75
N LYS A 239 -4.08 -7.33 -29.10
CA LYS A 239 -2.74 -6.78 -28.88
C LYS A 239 -2.05 -7.59 -27.78
N THR A 240 -0.91 -8.19 -28.09
CA THR A 240 -0.12 -8.96 -27.13
C THR A 240 0.60 -8.01 -26.18
N LEU A 241 0.14 -7.92 -24.94
CA LEU A 241 0.92 -7.29 -23.87
C LEU A 241 1.88 -8.30 -23.25
N PRO A 242 3.11 -7.88 -22.88
CA PRO A 242 4.00 -8.73 -22.10
C PRO A 242 3.41 -8.97 -20.70
N ALA A 243 3.76 -10.11 -20.10
CA ALA A 243 3.41 -10.37 -18.70
C ALA A 243 4.05 -9.30 -17.81
N ALA A 244 3.25 -8.69 -16.92
CA ALA A 244 3.67 -7.52 -16.16
C ALA A 244 3.45 -7.71 -14.64
N ARG A 245 4.23 -6.97 -13.84
CA ARG A 245 4.03 -6.85 -12.39
C ARG A 245 3.20 -5.61 -12.07
N ILE A 246 2.52 -5.62 -10.94
CA ILE A 246 1.67 -4.50 -10.52
C ILE A 246 2.53 -3.52 -9.72
N MET A 247 2.51 -2.26 -10.13
CA MET A 247 3.19 -1.16 -9.48
C MET A 247 2.16 -0.14 -8.99
N TYR A 248 2.24 0.23 -7.72
CA TYR A 248 1.41 1.23 -7.08
C TYR A 248 2.18 2.55 -6.96
N VAL A 249 1.53 3.62 -7.38
CA VAL A 249 2.11 4.98 -7.37
C VAL A 249 1.08 5.99 -6.87
N GLY A 250 1.59 7.04 -6.21
CA GLY A 250 0.80 8.22 -5.87
C GLY A 250 0.39 9.03 -7.09
N SER A 251 -0.65 9.85 -6.95
CA SER A 251 -1.12 10.75 -8.00
C SER A 251 -0.05 11.75 -8.47
N GLU A 252 0.88 12.09 -7.58
CA GLU A 252 1.95 13.06 -7.75
C GLU A 252 3.01 12.58 -8.75
N LEU A 253 3.19 11.26 -8.90
CA LEU A 253 4.17 10.68 -9.83
C LEU A 253 3.62 10.50 -11.24
N VAL A 254 2.31 10.61 -11.44
CA VAL A 254 1.66 10.38 -12.74
C VAL A 254 2.18 11.30 -13.85
N PRO A 255 2.39 12.62 -13.64
CA PRO A 255 2.94 13.50 -14.68
C PRO A 255 4.33 13.05 -15.15
N LEU A 256 5.17 12.62 -14.20
CA LEU A 256 6.52 12.14 -14.47
C LEU A 256 6.48 10.85 -15.30
N LEU A 257 5.61 9.90 -14.94
CA LEU A 257 5.43 8.65 -15.68
C LEU A 257 4.90 8.88 -17.10
N LYS A 258 3.95 9.80 -17.30
CA LYS A 258 3.39 10.13 -18.62
C LYS A 258 4.41 10.79 -19.56
N GLY A 259 5.34 11.57 -19.00
CA GLY A 259 6.42 12.24 -19.72
C GLY A 259 7.66 11.37 -19.97
N MET A 260 7.70 10.15 -19.43
CA MET A 260 8.85 9.26 -19.54
C MET A 260 9.07 8.79 -20.99
N LYS A 261 10.35 8.76 -21.40
CA LYS A 261 10.78 8.27 -22.71
C LYS A 261 11.48 6.92 -22.60
N ASP A 262 11.32 6.10 -23.62
CA ASP A 262 12.03 4.82 -23.76
C ASP A 262 13.48 5.05 -24.25
N LEU A 263 14.23 3.95 -24.41
CA LEU A 263 15.61 3.98 -24.94
C LEU A 263 15.72 4.50 -26.37
N PHE A 264 14.61 4.54 -27.13
CA PHE A 264 14.54 5.01 -28.51
C PHE A 264 14.03 6.46 -28.61
N GLY A 265 13.73 7.11 -27.48
CA GLY A 265 13.22 8.48 -27.41
C GLY A 265 11.71 8.61 -27.65
N ASN A 266 10.98 7.50 -27.75
CA ASN A 266 9.52 7.48 -27.87
C ASN A 266 8.86 7.53 -26.48
N GLN A 267 7.55 7.78 -26.43
CA GLN A 267 6.79 7.76 -25.18
C GLN A 267 6.75 6.32 -24.62
N ALA A 268 7.26 6.14 -23.39
CA ALA A 268 7.29 4.83 -22.73
C ALA A 268 5.93 4.45 -22.11
N PHE A 269 5.12 5.45 -21.75
CA PHE A 269 3.81 5.25 -21.13
C PHE A 269 2.73 4.95 -22.16
N ILE A 270 2.15 3.75 -22.06
CA ILE A 270 1.01 3.34 -22.87
C ILE A 270 -0.25 3.49 -22.00
N PRO A 271 -1.17 4.42 -22.31
CA PRO A 271 -2.41 4.60 -21.55
C PRO A 271 -3.40 3.46 -21.77
N ILE A 272 -4.24 3.21 -20.77
CA ILE A 272 -5.18 2.07 -20.77
C ILE A 272 -6.11 2.05 -21.98
N GLN A 273 -6.51 3.21 -22.50
CA GLN A 273 -7.43 3.33 -23.64
C GLN A 273 -6.86 2.71 -24.93
N GLN A 274 -5.54 2.54 -25.02
CA GLN A 274 -4.90 1.98 -26.20
C GLN A 274 -4.89 0.43 -26.20
N TYR A 275 -5.17 -0.22 -25.06
CA TYR A 275 -5.02 -1.67 -24.90
C TYR A 275 -6.04 -2.37 -23.98
N GLY A 276 -6.79 -1.64 -23.16
CA GLY A 276 -7.66 -2.19 -22.13
C GLY A 276 -8.98 -2.68 -22.70
N ASP A 277 -9.19 -4.00 -22.66
CA ASP A 277 -10.52 -4.60 -22.77
C ASP A 277 -11.18 -4.55 -21.38
N ALA A 278 -12.47 -4.18 -21.31
CA ALA A 278 -13.17 -3.79 -20.08
C ALA A 278 -13.15 -4.85 -18.96
N GLY A 279 -12.89 -6.13 -19.28
CA GLY A 279 -12.79 -7.23 -18.33
C GLY A 279 -11.40 -7.47 -17.72
N THR A 280 -10.37 -6.73 -18.14
CA THR A 280 -8.95 -7.01 -17.82
C THR A 280 -8.26 -5.95 -16.97
N ILE A 281 -8.99 -4.89 -16.64
CA ILE A 281 -8.50 -3.67 -16.01
C ILE A 281 -8.59 -3.79 -14.49
N LEU A 282 -7.48 -3.50 -13.80
CA LEU A 282 -7.47 -3.39 -12.35
C LEU A 282 -8.03 -2.02 -11.92
N ASN A 283 -8.68 -1.96 -10.76
CA ASN A 283 -9.19 -0.69 -10.21
C ASN A 283 -8.02 0.30 -10.04
N GLY A 284 -8.17 1.50 -10.60
CA GLY A 284 -7.12 2.54 -10.59
C GLY A 284 -5.97 2.32 -11.58
N GLU A 285 -6.03 1.33 -12.48
CA GLU A 285 -5.01 1.15 -13.51
C GLU A 285 -5.05 2.32 -14.51
N ILE A 286 -3.90 2.98 -14.70
CA ILE A 286 -3.77 4.14 -15.61
C ILE A 286 -3.10 3.77 -16.93
N GLY A 287 -2.26 2.74 -16.93
CA GLY A 287 -1.42 2.41 -18.08
C GLY A 287 -0.35 1.37 -17.75
N THR A 288 0.48 1.09 -18.74
CA THR A 288 1.65 0.22 -18.60
C THR A 288 2.93 0.94 -19.01
N ILE A 289 4.04 0.57 -18.37
CA ILE A 289 5.40 0.96 -18.74
C ILE A 289 6.26 -0.30 -18.63
N ASP A 290 6.91 -0.68 -19.72
CA ASP A 290 7.77 -1.88 -19.78
C ASP A 290 7.06 -3.13 -19.20
N ALA A 291 7.67 -3.81 -18.22
CA ALA A 291 7.10 -4.97 -17.54
C ALA A 291 6.19 -4.62 -16.34
N PHE A 292 5.69 -3.38 -16.23
CA PHE A 292 4.85 -2.93 -15.12
C PHE A 292 3.48 -2.40 -15.56
N ARG A 293 2.44 -2.80 -14.82
CA ARG A 293 1.12 -2.15 -14.84
C ARG A 293 1.04 -1.15 -13.71
N ILE A 294 0.67 0.09 -14.02
CA ILE A 294 0.66 1.19 -13.06
C ILE A 294 -0.76 1.38 -12.52
N ILE A 295 -0.90 1.24 -11.21
CA ILE A 295 -2.11 1.57 -10.45
C ILE A 295 -1.87 2.89 -9.74
N GLN A 296 -2.72 3.87 -10.01
CA GLN A 296 -2.75 5.14 -9.31
C GLN A 296 -3.57 5.00 -8.04
N VAL A 297 -2.92 5.21 -6.90
CA VAL A 297 -3.56 5.28 -5.58
C VAL A 297 -3.66 6.76 -5.20
N PRO A 298 -4.88 7.34 -5.07
CA PRO A 298 -5.04 8.76 -4.76
C PRO A 298 -4.40 9.18 -3.43
N GLU A 299 -4.47 8.33 -2.41
CA GLU A 299 -3.95 8.60 -1.07
C GLU A 299 -2.73 7.73 -0.75
N MET A 300 -1.74 7.73 -1.65
CA MET A 300 -0.51 6.99 -1.41
C MET A 300 0.33 7.65 -0.30
N LEU A 301 0.66 6.90 0.75
CA LEU A 301 1.57 7.37 1.80
C LEU A 301 2.96 7.66 1.23
N HIS A 302 3.56 8.76 1.69
CA HIS A 302 4.92 9.19 1.34
C HIS A 302 5.68 9.64 2.59
N TRP A 303 7.00 9.80 2.48
CA TRP A 303 7.83 10.32 3.58
C TRP A 303 8.08 11.81 3.39
N ALA A 304 7.32 12.64 4.10
CA ALA A 304 7.44 14.09 4.05
C ALA A 304 8.73 14.58 4.74
N GLY A 305 9.50 15.45 4.08
CA GLY A 305 10.66 16.14 4.64
C GLY A 305 11.84 15.25 5.07
N VAL A 306 11.93 14.01 4.57
CA VAL A 306 13.02 13.08 4.91
C VAL A 306 14.22 13.21 3.96
N GLY A 307 14.05 13.91 2.84
CA GLY A 307 15.06 14.11 1.81
C GLY A 307 16.21 15.05 2.20
N ALA A 308 17.02 15.37 1.19
CA ALA A 308 18.05 16.39 1.28
C ALA A 308 17.44 17.76 1.57
N VAL A 309 18.24 18.63 2.20
CA VAL A 309 17.87 20.04 2.39
C VAL A 309 17.81 20.72 1.03
N VAL A 310 16.75 21.49 0.81
CA VAL A 310 16.53 22.25 -0.41
C VAL A 310 17.44 23.48 -0.41
N GLY A 311 18.22 23.66 -1.47
CA GLY A 311 18.95 24.89 -1.75
C GLY A 311 18.16 25.81 -2.68
N THR A 312 17.89 25.33 -3.90
CA THR A 312 17.04 26.01 -4.90
C THR A 312 16.09 24.99 -5.51
N ASN A 313 14.81 25.05 -5.12
CA ASN A 313 13.83 24.06 -5.56
C ASN A 313 13.51 24.20 -7.06
N PRO A 314 13.79 23.19 -7.91
CA PRO A 314 13.47 23.22 -9.34
C PRO A 314 12.01 22.83 -9.63
N GLY A 315 11.13 22.80 -8.63
CA GLY A 315 9.70 22.50 -8.78
C GLY A 315 9.29 21.11 -8.30
N PHE A 316 9.96 20.59 -7.27
CA PHE A 316 9.62 19.33 -6.60
C PHE A 316 8.97 19.58 -5.25
N ARG A 317 8.18 18.62 -4.78
CA ARG A 317 7.49 18.71 -3.48
C ARG A 317 8.48 18.65 -2.31
N SER A 318 8.28 19.56 -1.36
CA SER A 318 9.11 19.73 -0.18
C SER A 318 8.25 20.06 1.04
N THR A 319 8.72 19.64 2.20
CA THR A 319 8.11 19.94 3.50
C THR A 319 9.14 20.59 4.40
N THR A 320 8.74 21.68 5.08
CA THR A 320 9.61 22.33 6.08
C THR A 320 9.56 21.55 7.39
N VAL A 321 10.72 21.06 7.84
CA VAL A 321 10.87 20.32 9.10
C VAL A 321 11.92 21.03 9.95
N ASN A 322 11.56 21.44 11.17
CA ASN A 322 12.46 22.13 12.11
C ASN A 322 13.13 23.41 11.54
N GLY A 323 12.47 24.09 10.60
CA GLY A 323 12.96 25.33 9.99
C GLY A 323 13.77 25.14 8.71
N ASP A 324 14.11 23.90 8.34
CA ASP A 324 14.76 23.58 7.06
C ASP A 324 13.74 23.03 6.06
N GLU A 325 13.73 23.57 4.84
CA GLU A 325 12.97 23.00 3.73
C GLU A 325 13.68 21.74 3.22
N ARG A 326 12.98 20.60 3.19
CA ARG A 326 13.54 19.30 2.78
C ARG A 326 12.64 18.61 1.76
N TYR A 327 13.24 17.87 0.83
CA TYR A 327 12.48 17.14 -0.19
C TYR A 327 11.63 16.01 0.39
N ASP A 328 10.44 15.82 -0.18
CA ASP A 328 9.57 14.68 0.12
C ASP A 328 9.97 13.46 -0.71
N VAL A 329 9.91 12.27 -0.11
CA VAL A 329 10.27 11.01 -0.77
C VAL A 329 9.02 10.22 -1.11
N PHE A 330 8.77 10.04 -2.40
CA PHE A 330 7.61 9.31 -2.92
C PHE A 330 7.97 7.86 -3.27
N PRO A 331 7.16 6.88 -2.83
CA PRO A 331 7.35 5.48 -3.17
C PRO A 331 6.70 5.11 -4.50
N MET A 332 7.34 4.18 -5.23
CA MET A 332 6.73 3.36 -6.26
C MET A 332 6.88 1.90 -5.83
N TYR A 333 5.79 1.29 -5.39
CA TYR A 333 5.82 -0.04 -4.77
C TYR A 333 5.40 -1.11 -5.76
N VAL A 334 6.17 -2.19 -5.87
CA VAL A 334 5.88 -3.36 -6.70
C VAL A 334 5.76 -4.58 -5.83
N SER A 335 4.65 -5.30 -5.96
CA SER A 335 4.45 -6.58 -5.28
C SER A 335 4.40 -7.74 -6.26
N GLY A 336 5.18 -8.79 -6.00
CA GLY A 336 4.96 -10.11 -6.58
C GLY A 336 3.79 -10.83 -5.91
N ASP A 337 3.20 -11.79 -6.62
CA ASP A 337 2.18 -12.68 -6.07
C ASP A 337 2.75 -13.57 -4.93
N ASP A 338 1.92 -13.83 -3.92
CA ASP A 338 2.23 -14.55 -2.69
C ASP A 338 3.47 -14.04 -1.92
N SER A 339 3.82 -12.75 -2.08
CA SER A 339 4.97 -12.14 -1.37
C SER A 339 4.64 -11.80 0.08
N TRP A 340 3.36 -11.57 0.38
CA TRP A 340 2.84 -11.22 1.70
C TRP A 340 1.42 -11.76 1.88
N SER A 341 1.00 -11.84 3.14
CA SER A 341 -0.38 -12.16 3.49
C SER A 341 -0.87 -11.27 4.61
N THR A 342 -2.15 -10.90 4.57
CA THR A 342 -2.85 -10.35 5.74
C THR A 342 -3.24 -11.50 6.65
N ILE A 343 -3.12 -11.27 7.95
CA ILE A 343 -3.52 -12.20 9.00
C ILE A 343 -4.90 -11.78 9.51
N GLY A 344 -5.89 -12.61 9.25
CA GLY A 344 -7.24 -12.47 9.78
C GLY A 344 -7.45 -13.30 11.06
N PHE A 345 -8.48 -12.97 11.82
CA PHE A 345 -8.98 -13.81 12.91
C PHE A 345 -10.48 -13.99 12.75
N GLN A 346 -10.95 -15.24 12.72
CA GLN A 346 -12.35 -15.61 12.49
C GLN A 346 -12.96 -15.03 11.20
N THR A 347 -12.21 -15.01 10.11
CA THR A 347 -12.71 -14.56 8.80
C THR A 347 -13.00 -15.76 7.89
N ASP A 348 -13.84 -15.57 6.87
CA ASP A 348 -14.09 -16.55 5.81
C ASP A 348 -12.92 -16.65 4.80
N GLY A 349 -11.74 -16.13 5.16
CA GLY A 349 -10.53 -16.22 4.35
C GLY A 349 -10.48 -15.26 3.16
N LYS A 350 -11.44 -14.32 3.05
CA LYS A 350 -11.53 -13.36 1.94
C LYS A 350 -11.58 -11.89 2.35
N SER A 351 -11.90 -11.59 3.61
CA SER A 351 -12.05 -10.21 4.09
C SER A 351 -11.68 -10.08 5.56
N VAL A 352 -11.31 -8.87 5.99
CA VAL A 352 -11.15 -8.55 7.41
C VAL A 352 -12.54 -8.47 8.03
N LYS A 353 -12.83 -9.32 9.03
CA LYS A 353 -14.11 -9.31 9.72
C LYS A 353 -14.14 -8.17 10.75
N MET A 354 -14.88 -7.11 10.43
CA MET A 354 -15.18 -6.03 11.36
C MET A 354 -16.42 -6.40 12.19
N SER A 355 -16.31 -6.28 13.52
CA SER A 355 -17.43 -6.46 14.45
C SER A 355 -17.89 -5.08 14.89
N ILE A 356 -19.13 -4.76 14.54
CA ILE A 356 -19.79 -3.50 14.93
C ILE A 356 -20.76 -3.83 16.06
N LEU A 357 -20.75 -3.01 17.10
CA LEU A 357 -21.73 -3.05 18.18
C LEU A 357 -22.27 -1.64 18.34
N THR A 358 -23.57 -1.48 18.08
CA THR A 358 -24.30 -0.23 18.30
C THR A 358 -25.34 -0.47 19.38
N LYS A 359 -25.28 0.31 20.46
CA LYS A 359 -26.30 0.37 21.49
C LYS A 359 -26.96 1.74 21.46
N MET A 360 -28.28 1.76 21.39
CA MET A 360 -29.04 3.00 21.48
C MET A 360 -29.13 3.47 22.93
N PRO A 361 -29.30 4.79 23.16
CA PRO A 361 -29.69 5.32 24.46
C PRO A 361 -30.92 4.59 25.01
N GLY A 362 -30.91 4.28 26.31
CA GLY A 362 -32.02 3.66 27.02
C GLY A 362 -31.60 2.76 28.19
N ASN A 363 -32.53 1.93 28.64
CA ASN A 363 -32.36 1.09 29.84
C ASN A 363 -31.18 0.08 29.74
N GLU A 364 -30.72 -0.25 28.53
CA GLU A 364 -29.56 -1.15 28.32
C GLU A 364 -28.19 -0.44 28.36
N THR A 365 -28.17 0.90 28.29
CA THR A 365 -26.98 1.74 28.45
C THR A 365 -26.94 2.45 29.80
N ALA A 366 -28.07 2.46 30.53
CA ALA A 366 -28.15 3.00 31.88
C ALA A 366 -27.15 2.30 32.83
N ASP A 367 -26.24 3.08 33.40
CA ASP A 367 -25.27 2.62 34.38
C ASP A 367 -25.09 3.64 35.52
N ARG A 368 -24.10 3.45 36.39
CA ARG A 368 -23.90 4.37 37.53
C ARG A 368 -23.41 5.78 37.10
N ASN A 369 -22.79 5.88 35.93
CA ASN A 369 -22.26 7.13 35.38
C ASN A 369 -23.27 7.82 34.45
N ASP A 370 -24.13 7.05 33.77
CA ASP A 370 -25.30 7.52 33.03
C ASP A 370 -26.57 6.84 33.58
N PRO A 371 -27.11 7.30 34.72
CA PRO A 371 -28.25 6.65 35.38
C PRO A 371 -29.57 6.76 34.62
N TYR A 372 -29.66 7.65 33.63
CA TYR A 372 -30.84 7.85 32.79
C TYR A 372 -30.71 7.17 31.42
N GLY A 373 -29.51 6.69 31.05
CA GLY A 373 -29.25 6.05 29.78
C GLY A 373 -29.39 7.01 28.60
N GLU A 374 -29.13 8.31 28.81
CA GLU A 374 -29.30 9.36 27.80
C GLU A 374 -28.24 9.29 26.70
N THR A 375 -27.17 8.52 26.92
CA THR A 375 -26.10 8.26 25.96
C THR A 375 -26.15 6.84 25.38
N GLY A 376 -25.89 6.76 24.08
CA GLY A 376 -25.67 5.55 23.30
C GLY A 376 -24.29 5.56 22.67
N PHE A 377 -23.85 4.41 22.17
CA PHE A 377 -22.55 4.29 21.53
C PHE A 377 -22.57 3.36 20.34
N SER A 378 -21.72 3.66 19.37
CA SER A 378 -21.41 2.77 18.26
C SER A 378 -19.92 2.50 18.25
N SER A 379 -19.55 1.23 18.28
CA SER A 379 -18.17 0.78 18.36
C SER A 379 -17.86 -0.19 17.23
N ILE A 380 -16.65 -0.06 16.66
CA ILE A 380 -16.13 -0.97 15.65
C ILE A 380 -14.81 -1.56 16.15
N LYS A 381 -14.66 -2.87 15.99
CA LYS A 381 -13.43 -3.59 16.31
C LYS A 381 -13.09 -4.58 15.22
N TRP A 382 -11.81 -4.73 14.91
CA TRP A 382 -11.31 -5.70 13.96
C TRP A 382 -9.93 -6.20 14.36
N TYR A 383 -9.55 -7.33 13.77
CA TYR A 383 -8.20 -7.85 13.88
C TYR A 383 -7.46 -7.62 12.57
N TYR A 384 -6.23 -7.14 12.67
CA TYR A 384 -5.34 -6.97 11.55
C TYR A 384 -3.95 -7.46 11.94
N GLY A 385 -3.29 -8.16 11.03
CA GLY A 385 -1.90 -8.51 11.14
C GLY A 385 -1.30 -8.66 9.75
N PHE A 386 0.02 -8.60 9.68
CA PHE A 386 0.78 -8.68 8.45
C PHE A 386 1.83 -9.77 8.57
N LEU A 387 1.94 -10.60 7.54
CA LEU A 387 2.99 -11.60 7.39
C LEU A 387 3.75 -11.34 6.10
N ASN A 388 4.99 -10.88 6.22
CA ASN A 388 5.90 -10.82 5.10
C ASN A 388 6.50 -12.21 4.84
N LYS A 389 6.07 -12.87 3.76
CA LYS A 389 6.57 -14.20 3.39
C LYS A 389 7.90 -14.12 2.66
N ARG A 390 7.97 -13.23 1.65
CA ARG A 390 9.08 -13.12 0.70
C ARG A 390 9.40 -11.64 0.42
N PRO A 391 10.19 -10.98 1.28
CA PRO A 391 10.59 -9.58 1.08
C PRO A 391 11.33 -9.37 -0.25
N GLU A 392 12.10 -10.35 -0.72
CA GLU A 392 12.88 -10.26 -1.95
C GLU A 392 12.05 -10.12 -3.23
N ARG A 393 10.74 -10.38 -3.14
CA ARG A 393 9.76 -10.23 -4.23
C ARG A 393 8.99 -8.91 -4.19
N GLN A 394 9.33 -8.05 -3.24
CA GLN A 394 8.74 -6.73 -3.04
C GLN A 394 9.78 -5.68 -3.40
N GLY A 395 9.48 -4.89 -4.43
CA GLY A 395 10.33 -3.82 -4.95
C GLY A 395 9.81 -2.46 -4.54
N LEU A 396 10.72 -1.54 -4.23
CA LEU A 396 10.40 -0.16 -3.88
C LEU A 396 11.38 0.79 -4.55
N ILE A 397 10.88 1.65 -5.43
CA ILE A 397 11.65 2.80 -5.93
C ILE A 397 11.29 4.02 -5.09
N LYS A 398 12.31 4.81 -4.72
CA LYS A 398 12.16 6.08 -4.03
C LYS A 398 12.63 7.22 -4.92
N THR A 399 11.75 8.18 -5.16
CA THR A 399 11.95 9.31 -6.09
C THR A 399 11.36 10.59 -5.51
N VAL A 400 11.77 11.75 -6.04
CA VAL A 400 11.02 13.00 -5.86
C VAL A 400 9.82 13.07 -6.80
N ALA A 401 8.82 13.88 -6.47
CA ALA A 401 7.65 14.14 -7.32
C ALA A 401 7.56 15.64 -7.67
N PRO A 402 7.21 15.98 -8.92
CA PRO A 402 6.99 17.38 -9.31
C PRO A 402 5.77 17.98 -8.59
N VAL A 403 5.75 19.30 -8.44
CA VAL A 403 4.64 20.05 -7.81
C VAL A 403 3.37 19.99 -8.66
#